data_AF-A0A6C1P414-F1
#
_entry.id   AF-A0A6C1P414-F1
#
_cell.length_a   1.000
_cell.length_b   1.000
_cell.length_c   1.000
_cell.angle_alpha   90.00
_cell.angle_beta   90.00
_cell.angle_gamma   90.00
#
_symmetry.space_group_name_H-M   'P 1'
#
loop_
_entity.id
_entity.type
_entity.pdbx_description
1 polymer ?
#
loop_
_entity_poly.entity_id
_entity_poly.type
_entity_poly.pdbx_seq_one_letter_code
_entity_poly.pdbx_strand_id
1 'polypeptide(L)'
;MNSVCTHHYPQITYRNNERLLWNPVMKKTAANLPEERVRLRFIEALLNESTISPARIATEKGLGLGKDQAGRTDILCYDRNVEPLLLIECKNEKIRLDEAAALQIGRYNFQVQAPFMVLTNGSTDFWFRREGDVSLTRLDTPPESIIPGDKSTTRDAAYWIQRGFIGHETGPELQNSLIAMLKGSFAADGADGADVRFLQIPPSKSIHDLAHYYHVLSWPGHKLHIGVTCMPDRSGATLIVAVVVRNDEPLALLHVKPSLMNGIDEQNAFMHARDVDERFNITEKTGWTLQPDNPSGLRNFAEITKTLLSQYEMLTS
;
A
#
# COMPACT_ATOMS: atom_id res chain seq x y z
N MET A 1 17.59 2.50 -5.56
CA MET A 1 17.22 3.17 -4.28
C MET A 1 15.85 2.65 -3.86
N ASN A 2 15.43 2.85 -2.61
CA ASN A 2 14.04 2.58 -2.22
C ASN A 2 13.11 3.42 -3.09
N SER A 3 11.93 2.89 -3.40
CA SER A 3 10.98 3.61 -4.24
C SER A 3 10.44 4.84 -3.52
N VAL A 4 10.30 5.96 -4.24
CA VAL A 4 9.64 7.17 -3.70
C VAL A 4 8.19 6.88 -3.34
N CYS A 5 7.56 5.86 -3.93
CA CYS A 5 6.17 5.51 -3.64
C CYS A 5 6.00 4.41 -2.58
N THR A 6 7.07 4.02 -1.88
CA THR A 6 7.05 2.96 -0.86
C THR A 6 5.94 3.18 0.16
N HIS A 7 5.78 4.41 0.66
CA HIS A 7 4.81 4.77 1.70
C HIS A 7 3.55 5.48 1.17
N HIS A 8 3.21 5.21 -0.09
CA HIS A 8 1.99 5.70 -0.73
C HIS A 8 1.10 4.52 -1.09
N TYR A 9 -0.21 4.74 -0.98
CA TYR A 9 -1.24 3.74 -1.23
C TYR A 9 -2.33 4.34 -2.12
N PRO A 10 -2.85 3.58 -3.11
CA PRO A 10 -3.88 4.06 -4.01
C PRO A 10 -5.21 4.22 -3.29
N GLN A 11 -5.97 5.25 -3.69
CA GLN A 11 -7.37 5.38 -3.31
C GLN A 11 -8.17 4.21 -3.89
N ILE A 12 -9.18 3.77 -3.15
CA ILE A 12 -10.02 2.64 -3.53
C ILE A 12 -11.47 3.06 -3.68
N THR A 13 -12.22 2.30 -4.47
CA THR A 13 -13.67 2.41 -4.53
C THR A 13 -14.26 1.03 -4.80
N TYR A 14 -15.55 0.86 -4.50
CA TYR A 14 -16.24 -0.40 -4.74
C TYR A 14 -17.31 -0.22 -5.80
N ARG A 15 -17.41 -1.17 -6.72
CA ARG A 15 -18.50 -1.26 -7.69
C ARG A 15 -18.95 -2.72 -7.76
N ASN A 16 -20.24 -2.99 -7.55
CA ASN A 16 -20.77 -4.36 -7.53
C ASN A 16 -20.00 -5.32 -6.59
N ASN A 17 -19.60 -4.83 -5.41
CA ASN A 17 -18.75 -5.52 -4.43
C ASN A 17 -17.33 -5.87 -4.92
N GLU A 18 -16.91 -5.38 -6.08
CA GLU A 18 -15.54 -5.49 -6.56
C GLU A 18 -14.73 -4.28 -6.11
N ARG A 19 -13.56 -4.54 -5.51
CA ARG A 19 -12.59 -3.50 -5.16
C ARG A 19 -11.87 -3.01 -6.41
N LEU A 20 -12.03 -1.73 -6.71
CA LEU A 20 -11.37 -1.02 -7.80
C LEU A 20 -10.41 0.02 -7.23
N LEU A 21 -9.44 0.41 -8.06
CA LEU A 21 -8.52 1.50 -7.74
C LEU A 21 -9.03 2.80 -8.37
N TRP A 22 -8.94 3.90 -7.65
CA TRP A 22 -9.30 5.22 -8.14
C TRP A 22 -8.05 5.97 -8.61
N ASN A 23 -8.08 6.43 -9.87
CA ASN A 23 -7.04 7.27 -10.43
C ASN A 23 -7.40 8.76 -10.21
N PRO A 24 -6.69 9.48 -9.33
CA PRO A 24 -7.03 10.87 -8.99
C PRO A 24 -6.73 11.87 -10.13
N VAL A 25 -5.81 11.53 -11.03
CA VAL A 25 -5.45 12.38 -12.18
C VAL A 25 -6.51 12.26 -13.28
N MET A 26 -6.87 11.02 -13.64
CA MET A 26 -7.84 10.75 -14.71
C MET A 26 -9.29 10.83 -14.24
N LYS A 27 -9.53 10.83 -12.93
CA LYS A 27 -10.85 10.72 -12.29
C LYS A 27 -11.65 9.52 -12.80
N LYS A 28 -10.99 8.36 -12.86
CA LYS A 28 -11.55 7.10 -13.38
C LYS A 28 -11.15 5.94 -12.49
N THR A 29 -11.96 4.90 -12.51
CA THR A 29 -11.64 3.62 -11.85
C THR A 29 -10.84 2.72 -12.78
N ALA A 30 -9.95 1.92 -12.17
CA ALA A 30 -9.18 0.88 -12.82
C ALA A 30 -9.31 -0.45 -12.06
N ALA A 31 -9.07 -1.55 -12.76
CA ALA A 31 -9.01 -2.87 -12.13
C ALA A 31 -7.83 -2.93 -11.15
N ASN A 32 -7.98 -3.69 -10.06
CA ASN A 32 -6.94 -3.83 -9.03
C ASN A 32 -5.84 -4.80 -9.46
N LEU A 33 -5.05 -4.40 -10.47
CA LEU A 33 -3.91 -5.16 -10.97
C LEU A 33 -2.62 -4.74 -10.26
N PRO A 34 -1.64 -5.65 -10.06
CA PRO A 34 -0.40 -5.31 -9.35
C PRO A 34 0.39 -4.16 -9.95
N GLU A 35 0.48 -4.09 -11.28
CA GLU A 35 1.15 -2.99 -11.98
C GLU A 35 0.38 -1.66 -11.81
N GLU A 36 -0.95 -1.69 -11.89
CA GLU A 36 -1.80 -0.50 -11.67
C GLU A 36 -1.68 0.00 -10.23
N ARG A 37 -1.50 -0.89 -9.24
CA ARG A 37 -1.18 -0.48 -7.87
C ARG A 37 0.12 0.32 -7.82
N VAL A 38 1.20 -0.18 -8.42
CA VAL A 38 2.48 0.55 -8.47
C VAL A 38 2.33 1.90 -9.18
N ARG A 39 1.65 1.92 -10.34
CA ARG A 39 1.36 3.15 -11.10
C ARG A 39 0.63 4.19 -10.25
N LEU A 40 -0.44 3.79 -9.56
CA LEU A 40 -1.22 4.71 -8.73
C LEU A 40 -0.51 5.12 -7.44
N ARG A 41 0.31 4.24 -6.83
CA ARG A 41 1.20 4.61 -5.72
C ARG A 41 2.18 5.68 -6.15
N PHE A 42 2.77 5.55 -7.34
CA PHE A 42 3.70 6.54 -7.88
C PHE A 42 3.00 7.87 -8.19
N ILE A 43 1.79 7.83 -8.74
CA ILE A 43 0.96 9.03 -8.91
C ILE A 43 0.71 9.71 -7.57
N GLU A 44 0.37 8.96 -6.52
CA GLU A 44 0.19 9.50 -5.17
C GLU A 44 1.48 10.14 -4.63
N ALA A 45 2.65 9.54 -4.85
CA ALA A 45 3.93 10.15 -4.50
C ALA A 45 4.16 11.49 -5.24
N LEU A 46 3.88 11.53 -6.56
CA LEU A 46 3.99 12.76 -7.34
C LEU A 46 3.03 13.85 -6.83
N LEU A 47 1.79 13.50 -6.53
CA LEU A 47 0.78 14.47 -6.09
C LEU A 47 1.09 15.10 -4.74
N ASN A 48 1.74 14.36 -3.83
CA ASN A 48 1.99 14.82 -2.47
C ASN A 48 3.40 15.38 -2.28
N GLU A 49 4.40 14.79 -2.94
CA GLU A 49 5.80 15.02 -2.60
C GLU A 49 6.61 15.64 -3.75
N SER A 50 6.05 15.75 -4.97
CA SER A 50 6.75 16.38 -6.10
C SER A 50 6.44 17.87 -6.28
N THR A 51 7.19 18.54 -7.15
CA THR A 51 6.90 19.88 -7.65
C THR A 51 5.91 19.89 -8.84
N ILE A 52 5.46 18.71 -9.28
CA ILE A 52 4.63 18.52 -10.47
C ILE A 52 3.16 18.66 -10.08
N SER A 53 2.43 19.55 -10.75
CA SER A 53 1.00 19.73 -10.49
C SER A 53 0.17 18.62 -11.15
N PRO A 54 -1.02 18.26 -10.62
CA PRO A 54 -1.84 17.18 -11.16
C PRO A 54 -2.15 17.33 -12.66
N ALA A 55 -2.38 18.57 -13.13
CA ALA A 55 -2.67 18.88 -14.53
C ALA A 55 -1.49 18.61 -15.48
N ARG A 56 -0.27 18.43 -14.95
CA ARG A 56 0.95 18.13 -15.71
C ARG A 56 1.34 16.66 -15.63
N ILE A 57 0.44 15.79 -15.17
CA ILE A 57 0.63 14.35 -15.12
C ILE A 57 -0.32 13.72 -16.14
N ALA A 58 0.22 12.96 -17.09
CA ALA A 58 -0.54 12.18 -18.05
C ALA A 58 -0.33 10.68 -17.82
N THR A 59 -1.39 9.90 -18.03
CA THR A 59 -1.36 8.43 -18.06
C THR A 59 -1.94 7.95 -19.39
N GLU A 60 -1.61 6.73 -19.82
CA GLU A 60 -1.85 6.09 -21.14
C GLU A 60 -2.99 6.64 -22.03
N LYS A 61 -4.16 7.00 -21.48
CA LYS A 61 -5.31 7.45 -22.28
C LYS A 61 -5.20 8.88 -22.83
N GLY A 62 -4.16 9.65 -22.50
CA GLY A 62 -4.02 11.06 -22.92
C GLY A 62 -3.25 11.29 -24.22
N LEU A 63 -2.44 10.33 -24.70
CA LEU A 63 -1.40 10.64 -25.69
C LEU A 63 -1.78 10.43 -27.16
N GLY A 64 -2.95 9.86 -27.48
CA GLY A 64 -3.41 9.76 -28.87
C GLY A 64 -2.49 8.98 -29.82
N LEU A 65 -1.57 8.17 -29.30
CA LEU A 65 -0.64 7.36 -30.09
C LEU A 65 -1.28 5.99 -30.42
N GLY A 66 -1.15 5.57 -31.67
CA GLY A 66 -1.92 4.51 -32.33
C GLY A 66 -1.92 3.11 -31.68
N LYS A 67 -2.84 2.26 -32.14
CA LYS A 67 -3.23 0.98 -31.51
C LYS A 67 -2.27 -0.19 -31.68
N ASP A 68 -1.23 -0.09 -32.50
CA ASP A 68 -0.45 -1.27 -32.91
C ASP A 68 0.96 -1.31 -32.30
N GLN A 69 1.04 -2.07 -31.20
CA GLN A 69 2.18 -2.80 -30.63
C GLN A 69 3.46 -2.06 -30.12
N ALA A 70 3.76 -2.37 -28.86
CA ALA A 70 5.08 -2.39 -28.21
C ALA A 70 5.78 -1.04 -27.91
N GLY A 71 5.33 -0.39 -26.83
CA GLY A 71 6.06 0.67 -26.15
C GLY A 71 5.12 1.61 -25.43
N ARG A 72 4.40 1.11 -24.41
CA ARG A 72 3.54 1.95 -23.58
C ARG A 72 4.36 2.45 -22.41
N THR A 73 4.13 3.69 -22.00
CA THR A 73 4.69 4.22 -20.76
C THR A 73 3.58 4.64 -19.84
N ASP A 74 3.82 4.39 -18.57
CA ASP A 74 2.78 4.39 -17.57
C ASP A 74 2.39 5.78 -17.13
N ILE A 75 3.39 6.65 -16.95
CA ILE A 75 3.21 8.03 -16.54
C ILE A 75 4.19 8.91 -17.31
N LEU A 76 3.67 10.01 -17.87
CA LEU A 76 4.48 11.09 -18.45
C LEU A 76 4.13 12.38 -17.71
N CYS A 77 5.14 13.07 -17.21
CA CYS A 77 4.97 14.37 -16.59
C CYS A 77 5.59 15.48 -17.41
N TYR A 78 5.00 16.67 -17.32
CA TYR A 78 5.39 17.85 -18.07
C TYR A 78 5.94 18.96 -17.16
N ASP A 79 6.83 19.78 -17.71
CA ASP A 79 7.28 21.00 -17.07
C ASP A 79 6.23 22.13 -17.18
N ARG A 80 6.59 23.35 -16.77
CA ARG A 80 5.67 24.50 -16.82
C ARG A 80 5.38 25.00 -18.24
N ASN A 81 6.22 24.63 -19.21
CA ASN A 81 6.07 24.96 -20.62
C ASN A 81 5.35 23.85 -21.40
N VAL A 82 4.86 22.80 -20.71
CA VAL A 82 4.21 21.63 -21.31
C VAL A 82 5.19 20.77 -22.12
N GLU A 83 6.49 20.86 -21.81
CA GLU A 83 7.51 19.99 -22.38
C GLU A 83 7.69 18.73 -21.53
N PRO A 84 7.96 17.55 -22.14
CA PRO A 84 8.25 16.32 -21.41
C PRO A 84 9.37 16.49 -20.38
N LEU A 85 9.08 16.18 -19.11
CA LEU A 85 10.02 16.34 -17.99
C LEU A 85 10.48 15.00 -17.44
N LEU A 86 9.52 14.11 -17.15
CA LEU A 86 9.75 12.87 -16.42
C LEU A 86 8.93 11.76 -17.06
N LEU A 87 9.60 10.69 -17.46
CA LEU A 87 8.99 9.48 -17.97
C LEU A 87 9.08 8.37 -16.94
N ILE A 88 7.98 7.69 -16.62
CA ILE A 88 7.98 6.61 -15.63
C ILE A 88 7.38 5.34 -16.25
N GLU A 89 8.11 4.25 -16.07
CA GLU A 89 7.70 2.88 -16.36
C GLU A 89 7.51 2.14 -15.02
N CYS A 90 6.31 1.65 -14.79
CA CYS A 90 5.94 0.86 -13.62
C CYS A 90 5.90 -0.62 -13.99
N LYS A 91 6.37 -1.45 -13.07
CA LYS A 91 6.26 -2.91 -13.13
C LYS A 91 5.50 -3.42 -11.91
N ASN A 92 5.04 -4.65 -11.99
CA ASN A 92 4.48 -5.38 -10.85
C ASN A 92 5.51 -5.46 -9.70
N GLU A 93 5.05 -5.32 -8.45
CA GLU A 93 5.81 -5.40 -7.19
C GLU A 93 6.75 -6.62 -7.10
N LYS A 94 6.36 -7.76 -7.69
CA LYS A 94 7.15 -9.01 -7.68
C LYS A 94 8.20 -9.10 -8.80
N ILE A 95 8.18 -8.19 -9.79
CA ILE A 95 9.13 -8.21 -10.91
C ILE A 95 10.41 -7.50 -10.49
N ARG A 96 11.55 -8.20 -10.62
CA ARG A 96 12.87 -7.60 -10.46
C ARG A 96 13.12 -6.62 -11.61
N LEU A 97 13.56 -5.42 -11.29
CA LEU A 97 14.01 -4.45 -12.28
C LEU A 97 15.36 -4.93 -12.87
N ASP A 98 15.40 -5.07 -14.19
CA ASP A 98 16.56 -5.58 -14.92
C ASP A 98 16.94 -4.67 -16.11
N GLU A 99 17.99 -5.05 -16.82
CA GLU A 99 18.51 -4.32 -17.98
C GLU A 99 17.49 -4.30 -19.14
N ALA A 100 16.70 -5.37 -19.31
CA ALA A 100 15.68 -5.42 -20.35
C ALA A 100 14.60 -4.34 -20.13
N ALA A 101 14.16 -4.16 -18.89
CA ALA A 101 13.23 -3.10 -18.52
C ALA A 101 13.85 -1.70 -18.68
N ALA A 102 15.15 -1.53 -18.41
CA ALA A 102 15.86 -0.26 -18.65
C ALA A 102 15.97 0.06 -20.16
N LEU A 103 16.22 -0.95 -21.00
CA LEU A 103 16.23 -0.80 -22.46
C LEU A 103 14.84 -0.43 -23.01
N GLN A 104 13.77 -0.96 -22.41
CA GLN A 104 12.39 -0.63 -22.82
C GLN A 104 12.10 0.87 -22.62
N ILE A 105 12.36 1.42 -21.42
CA ILE A 105 12.11 2.84 -21.14
C ILE A 105 13.02 3.74 -21.98
N GLY A 106 14.28 3.34 -22.22
CA GLY A 106 15.21 4.09 -23.08
C GLY A 106 14.73 4.19 -24.54
N ARG A 107 14.20 3.10 -25.11
CA ARG A 107 13.64 3.10 -26.47
C ARG A 107 12.45 4.04 -26.60
N TYR A 108 11.57 4.07 -25.61
CA TYR A 108 10.43 4.98 -25.64
C TYR A 108 10.89 6.43 -25.47
N ASN A 109 11.85 6.69 -24.57
CA ASN A 109 12.35 8.03 -24.36
C ASN A 109 13.11 8.59 -25.57
N PHE A 110 13.55 7.76 -26.51
CA PHE A 110 14.06 8.23 -27.80
C PHE A 110 13.02 9.08 -28.56
N GLN A 111 11.72 8.78 -28.42
CA GLN A 111 10.66 9.57 -29.04
C GLN A 111 10.19 10.72 -28.14
N VAL A 112 10.07 10.48 -26.84
CA VAL A 112 9.52 11.47 -25.88
C VAL A 112 10.52 12.52 -25.44
N GLN A 113 11.81 12.20 -25.48
CA GLN A 113 12.89 13.14 -25.23
C GLN A 113 12.90 13.74 -23.81
N ALA A 114 12.25 13.09 -22.83
CA ALA A 114 12.21 13.58 -21.45
C ALA A 114 13.62 13.58 -20.82
N PRO A 115 13.99 14.64 -20.08
CA PRO A 115 15.28 14.73 -19.38
C PRO A 115 15.48 13.65 -18.32
N PHE A 116 14.39 13.20 -17.68
CA PHE A 116 14.44 12.22 -16.60
C PHE A 116 13.56 11.00 -16.89
N MET A 117 14.02 9.84 -16.43
CA MET A 117 13.30 8.58 -16.53
C MET A 117 13.33 7.85 -15.20
N VAL A 118 12.28 7.09 -14.91
CA VAL A 118 12.19 6.21 -13.75
C VAL A 118 11.66 4.85 -14.17
N LEU A 119 12.37 3.81 -13.78
CA LEU A 119 11.83 2.46 -13.77
C LEU A 119 11.55 2.08 -12.32
N THR A 120 10.32 1.66 -12.02
CA THR A 120 9.88 1.35 -10.65
C THR A 120 9.08 0.06 -10.58
N ASN A 121 9.22 -0.67 -9.47
CA ASN A 121 8.29 -1.74 -9.08
C ASN A 121 7.61 -1.43 -7.74
N GLY A 122 7.62 -0.17 -7.29
CA GLY A 122 6.98 0.28 -6.05
C GLY A 122 7.71 -0.07 -4.75
N SER A 123 8.81 -0.83 -4.83
CA SER A 123 9.75 -1.05 -3.72
C SER A 123 11.13 -0.50 -4.04
N THR A 124 11.53 -0.56 -5.32
CA THR A 124 12.80 -0.07 -5.83
C THR A 124 12.55 0.85 -7.01
N ASP A 125 13.29 1.96 -7.05
CA ASP A 125 13.38 2.84 -8.21
C ASP A 125 14.79 2.83 -8.80
N PHE A 126 14.86 2.85 -10.13
CA PHE A 126 16.03 3.23 -10.91
C PHE A 126 15.72 4.54 -11.63
N TRP A 127 16.41 5.60 -11.21
CA TRP A 127 16.32 6.93 -11.80
C TRP A 127 17.44 7.12 -12.81
N PHE A 128 17.11 7.75 -13.93
CA PHE A 128 18.06 8.06 -15.00
C PHE A 128 17.91 9.51 -15.44
N ARG A 129 19.04 10.13 -15.78
CA ARG A 129 19.10 11.40 -16.50
C ARG A 129 19.60 11.15 -17.91
N ARG A 130 18.92 11.74 -18.89
CA ARG A 130 19.35 11.75 -20.27
C ARG A 130 20.49 12.74 -20.46
N GLU A 131 21.56 12.30 -21.14
CA GLU A 131 22.71 13.13 -21.51
C GLU A 131 22.88 13.07 -23.05
N GLY A 132 22.57 14.16 -23.74
CA GLY A 132 22.54 14.17 -25.21
C GLY A 132 21.49 13.21 -25.78
N ASP A 133 21.75 12.61 -26.94
CA ASP A 133 20.73 11.82 -27.66
C ASP A 133 20.67 10.34 -27.30
N VAL A 134 21.75 9.79 -26.73
CA VAL A 134 21.90 8.32 -26.60
C VAL A 134 22.35 7.88 -25.20
N SER A 135 22.93 8.78 -24.39
CA SER A 135 23.51 8.40 -23.10
C SER A 135 22.50 8.57 -21.97
N LEU A 136 22.50 7.60 -21.04
CA LEU A 136 21.72 7.62 -19.81
C LEU A 136 22.67 7.49 -18.61
N THR A 137 22.58 8.43 -17.68
CA THR A 137 23.30 8.36 -16.40
C THR A 137 22.33 7.95 -15.31
N ARG A 138 22.64 6.86 -14.60
CA ARG A 138 21.87 6.46 -13.42
C ARG A 138 22.09 7.45 -12.28
N LEU A 139 21.01 7.81 -11.59
CA LEU A 139 21.04 8.68 -10.43
C LEU A 139 20.92 7.85 -9.15
N ASP A 140 21.60 8.29 -8.08
CA ASP A 140 21.53 7.66 -6.76
C ASP A 140 20.38 8.20 -5.90
N THR A 141 19.90 9.40 -6.23
CA THR A 141 18.73 10.04 -5.61
C THR A 141 17.83 10.66 -6.68
N PRO A 142 16.53 10.85 -6.37
CA PRO A 142 15.64 11.64 -7.23
C PRO A 142 16.16 13.09 -7.35
N PRO A 143 15.99 13.76 -8.51
CA PRO A 143 16.32 15.18 -8.63
C PRO A 143 15.48 16.02 -7.66
N GLU A 144 16.12 16.88 -6.86
CA GLU A 144 15.43 17.79 -5.92
C GLU A 144 14.45 18.75 -6.62
N SER A 145 14.70 19.07 -7.89
CA SER A 145 13.79 19.86 -8.73
C SER A 145 12.45 19.15 -9.00
N ILE A 146 12.41 17.82 -8.87
CA ILE A 146 11.23 16.98 -9.06
C ILE A 146 10.66 16.57 -7.70
N ILE A 147 11.46 15.88 -6.87
CA ILE A 147 11.08 15.40 -5.54
C ILE A 147 11.95 16.11 -4.50
N PRO A 148 11.52 17.27 -3.97
CA PRO A 148 12.25 17.95 -2.91
C PRO A 148 12.10 17.18 -1.59
N GLY A 149 13.19 17.09 -0.82
CA GLY A 149 13.23 16.32 0.42
C GLY A 149 12.48 16.93 1.61
N ASP A 150 11.94 18.14 1.47
CA ASP A 150 11.21 18.87 2.52
C ASP A 150 9.68 18.70 2.44
N LYS A 151 9.16 18.11 1.36
CA LYS A 151 7.73 17.82 1.22
C LYS A 151 7.37 16.52 1.91
N SER A 152 6.23 16.53 2.59
CA SER A 152 5.68 15.34 3.24
C SER A 152 4.17 15.22 3.01
N THR A 153 3.71 13.98 2.97
CA THR A 153 2.29 13.65 2.79
C THR A 153 1.51 13.81 4.10
N THR A 154 0.44 14.61 4.07
CA THR A 154 -0.54 14.67 5.17
C THR A 154 -1.37 13.39 5.21
N ARG A 155 -1.36 12.67 6.34
CA ARG A 155 -2.07 11.40 6.55
C ARG A 155 -3.11 11.52 7.66
N ASP A 156 -4.19 12.26 7.37
CA ASP A 156 -5.34 12.46 8.26
C ASP A 156 -6.41 11.36 8.09
N ALA A 157 -7.55 11.48 8.78
CA ALA A 157 -8.64 10.51 8.68
C ALA A 157 -9.13 10.33 7.23
N ALA A 158 -9.28 11.42 6.47
CA ALA A 158 -9.75 11.37 5.09
C ALA A 158 -8.78 10.58 4.20
N TYR A 159 -7.47 10.78 4.37
CA TYR A 159 -6.44 10.01 3.67
C TYR A 159 -6.61 8.50 3.87
N TRP A 160 -6.76 8.05 5.12
CA TRP A 160 -6.85 6.62 5.45
C TRP A 160 -8.21 6.01 5.06
N ILE A 161 -9.30 6.78 5.16
CA ILE A 161 -10.63 6.34 4.72
C ILE A 161 -10.66 6.11 3.22
N GLN A 162 -10.17 7.05 2.41
CA GLN A 162 -10.13 6.94 0.95
C GLN A 162 -9.29 5.75 0.44
N ARG A 163 -8.36 5.26 1.26
CA ARG A 163 -7.47 4.13 0.96
C ARG A 163 -7.96 2.81 1.55
N GLY A 164 -9.06 2.83 2.31
CA GLY A 164 -9.68 1.65 2.89
C GLY A 164 -8.97 1.09 4.11
N PHE A 165 -8.18 1.90 4.82
CA PHE A 165 -7.58 1.48 6.10
C PHE A 165 -8.50 1.77 7.29
N ILE A 166 -9.33 2.82 7.18
CA ILE A 166 -10.32 3.20 8.20
C ILE A 166 -11.71 3.18 7.54
N GLY A 167 -12.68 2.61 8.22
CA GLY A 167 -14.08 2.63 7.79
C GLY A 167 -14.77 3.97 8.04
N HIS A 168 -15.66 4.39 7.14
CA HIS A 168 -16.33 5.68 7.17
C HIS A 168 -17.29 5.88 8.35
N GLU A 169 -17.78 4.79 8.97
CA GLU A 169 -18.61 4.82 10.19
C GLU A 169 -17.77 4.83 11.48
N THR A 170 -16.44 4.96 11.38
CA THR A 170 -15.55 4.99 12.56
C THR A 170 -15.59 6.38 13.21
N GLY A 171 -15.96 6.45 14.49
CA GLY A 171 -16.04 7.73 15.22
C GLY A 171 -14.67 8.41 15.44
N PRO A 172 -14.62 9.76 15.60
CA PRO A 172 -13.37 10.53 15.60
C PRO A 172 -12.33 10.12 16.65
N GLU A 173 -12.76 9.79 17.88
CA GLU A 173 -11.82 9.36 18.95
C GLU A 173 -11.08 8.06 18.56
N LEU A 174 -11.82 7.12 17.98
CA LEU A 174 -11.24 5.88 17.48
C LEU A 174 -10.37 6.12 16.23
N GLN A 175 -10.77 7.04 15.34
CA GLN A 175 -9.95 7.42 14.20
C GLN A 175 -8.56 7.91 14.64
N ASN A 176 -8.46 8.75 15.67
CA ASN A 176 -7.17 9.26 16.16
C ASN A 176 -6.23 8.13 16.60
N SER A 177 -6.75 7.17 17.37
CA SER A 177 -5.98 6.01 17.82
C SER A 177 -5.51 5.13 16.65
N LEU A 178 -6.41 4.89 15.67
CA LEU A 178 -6.08 4.12 14.47
C LEU A 178 -5.07 4.84 13.57
N ILE A 179 -5.15 6.17 13.44
CA ILE A 179 -4.21 6.98 12.65
C ILE A 179 -2.80 6.85 13.24
N ALA A 180 -2.64 6.90 14.56
CA ALA A 180 -1.33 6.72 15.20
C ALA A 180 -0.73 5.35 14.83
N MET A 181 -1.50 4.28 14.97
CA MET A 181 -1.10 2.92 14.60
C MET A 181 -0.73 2.79 13.12
N LEU A 182 -1.54 3.37 12.23
CA LEU A 182 -1.32 3.33 10.79
C LEU A 182 -0.06 4.11 10.40
N LYS A 183 0.17 5.29 10.97
CA LYS A 183 1.40 6.05 10.74
C LYS A 183 2.64 5.25 11.15
N GLY A 184 2.62 4.63 12.33
CA GLY A 184 3.75 3.82 12.81
C GLY A 184 4.11 2.62 11.94
N SER A 185 3.15 2.08 11.17
CA SER A 185 3.35 0.89 10.32
C SER A 185 3.44 1.16 8.82
N PHE A 186 2.89 2.28 8.34
CA PHE A 186 2.70 2.51 6.90
C PHE A 186 3.28 3.84 6.39
N ALA A 187 3.71 4.75 7.27
CA ALA A 187 4.32 6.03 6.88
C ALA A 187 5.86 5.97 6.92
N ALA A 188 6.52 6.87 6.17
CA ALA A 188 7.99 6.91 6.02
C ALA A 188 8.71 7.37 7.30
N ASP A 189 8.03 8.17 8.12
CA ASP A 189 8.43 8.65 9.44
C ASP A 189 8.02 7.68 10.57
N GLY A 190 7.45 6.52 10.22
CA GLY A 190 7.18 5.44 11.15
C GLY A 190 8.46 4.91 11.80
N ALA A 191 8.33 4.32 12.98
CA ALA A 191 9.45 3.89 13.81
C ALA A 191 10.31 2.76 13.21
N ASP A 192 9.95 2.22 12.04
CA ASP A 192 10.57 1.02 11.50
C ASP A 192 10.61 1.01 9.97
N GLY A 193 11.63 0.36 9.39
CA GLY A 193 11.68 -0.06 7.99
C GLY A 193 10.64 -1.14 7.69
N ALA A 194 9.37 -0.78 7.78
CA ALA A 194 8.22 -1.67 7.69
C ALA A 194 8.18 -2.39 6.32
N ASP A 195 8.12 -3.72 6.37
CA ASP A 195 7.91 -4.55 5.19
C ASP A 195 6.42 -4.55 4.84
N VAL A 196 6.00 -3.56 4.06
CA VAL A 196 4.60 -3.43 3.63
C VAL A 196 4.38 -4.14 2.30
N ARG A 197 3.39 -5.04 2.25
CA ARG A 197 3.07 -5.83 1.06
C ARG A 197 1.58 -5.85 0.79
N PHE A 198 1.21 -5.83 -0.49
CA PHE A 198 -0.17 -6.13 -0.87
C PHE A 198 -0.39 -7.64 -0.85
N LEU A 199 -1.26 -8.12 0.05
CA LEU A 199 -1.62 -9.54 0.15
C LEU A 199 -3.00 -9.75 -0.47
N GLN A 200 -3.11 -10.73 -1.37
CA GLN A 200 -4.38 -11.16 -1.95
C GLN A 200 -4.90 -12.37 -1.17
N ILE A 201 -5.60 -12.09 -0.08
CA ILE A 201 -6.12 -13.14 0.82
C ILE A 201 -7.58 -13.42 0.43
N PRO A 202 -7.98 -14.68 0.23
CA PRO A 202 -9.37 -15.03 -0.04
C PRO A 202 -10.31 -14.55 1.08
N PRO A 203 -11.57 -14.23 0.77
CA PRO A 203 -12.56 -13.90 1.80
C PRO A 203 -12.67 -15.01 2.85
N SER A 204 -12.97 -14.62 4.09
CA SER A 204 -13.27 -15.52 5.19
C SER A 204 -14.76 -15.49 5.53
N LYS A 205 -15.21 -16.36 6.45
CA LYS A 205 -16.60 -16.35 6.94
C LYS A 205 -17.01 -14.99 7.55
N SER A 206 -16.05 -14.24 8.10
CA SER A 206 -16.28 -12.98 8.81
C SER A 206 -15.92 -11.74 8.00
N ILE A 207 -15.01 -11.83 7.03
CA ILE A 207 -14.50 -10.69 6.26
C ILE A 207 -14.58 -10.99 4.77
N HIS A 208 -15.29 -10.12 4.04
CA HIS A 208 -15.67 -10.32 2.65
C HIS A 208 -14.60 -9.93 1.62
N ASP A 209 -13.67 -9.04 1.98
CA ASP A 209 -12.50 -8.69 1.19
C ASP A 209 -11.31 -8.55 2.15
N LEU A 210 -10.33 -9.43 1.99
CA LEU A 210 -9.08 -9.41 2.74
C LEU A 210 -7.90 -8.99 1.84
N ALA A 211 -8.15 -8.63 0.58
CA ALA A 211 -7.10 -8.06 -0.23
C ALA A 211 -6.75 -6.69 0.33
N HIS A 212 -5.51 -6.44 0.74
CA HIS A 212 -5.08 -5.14 1.28
C HIS A 212 -3.55 -5.02 1.39
N TYR A 213 -3.07 -3.83 1.75
CA TYR A 213 -1.69 -3.66 2.19
C TYR A 213 -1.57 -4.08 3.65
N TYR A 214 -0.60 -4.91 3.96
CA TYR A 214 -0.31 -5.38 5.30
C TYR A 214 1.11 -4.98 5.67
N HIS A 215 1.31 -4.56 6.91
CA HIS A 215 2.64 -4.55 7.52
C HIS A 215 2.97 -5.99 7.91
N VAL A 216 3.99 -6.55 7.25
CA VAL A 216 4.40 -7.94 7.40
C VAL A 216 5.53 -8.03 8.41
N LEU A 217 5.31 -8.78 9.47
CA LEU A 217 6.30 -9.05 10.52
C LEU A 217 6.78 -10.50 10.37
N SER A 218 8.09 -10.66 10.22
CA SER A 218 8.70 -11.99 10.17
C SER A 218 8.73 -12.60 11.56
N TRP A 219 8.42 -13.89 11.65
CA TRP A 219 8.54 -14.65 12.89
C TRP A 219 9.91 -15.35 12.93
N PRO A 220 10.86 -14.93 13.79
CA PRO A 220 12.17 -15.55 13.86
C PRO A 220 12.06 -17.05 14.18
N GLY A 221 12.79 -17.89 13.44
CA GLY A 221 12.82 -19.34 13.63
C GLY A 221 11.74 -20.12 12.87
N HIS A 222 10.80 -19.45 12.19
CA HIS A 222 9.74 -20.10 11.42
C HIS A 222 9.67 -19.50 10.00
N LYS A 223 9.20 -20.27 9.00
CA LYS A 223 8.85 -19.74 7.66
C LYS A 223 7.47 -19.05 7.66
N LEU A 224 7.12 -18.41 8.78
CA LEU A 224 5.82 -17.80 9.03
C LEU A 224 5.96 -16.28 9.09
N HIS A 225 4.97 -15.60 8.52
CA HIS A 225 4.83 -14.16 8.60
C HIS A 225 3.48 -13.80 9.20
N ILE A 226 3.41 -12.71 9.95
CA ILE A 226 2.15 -12.12 10.42
C ILE A 226 1.95 -10.81 9.66
N GLY A 227 0.93 -10.76 8.80
CA GLY A 227 0.50 -9.52 8.17
C GLY A 227 -0.56 -8.85 9.05
N VAL A 228 -0.34 -7.58 9.41
CA VAL A 228 -1.32 -6.78 10.17
C VAL A 228 -1.77 -5.53 9.39
N THR A 229 -3.04 -5.18 9.51
CA THR A 229 -3.61 -3.95 8.95
C THR A 229 -4.90 -3.53 9.66
N CYS A 230 -5.40 -2.33 9.33
CA CYS A 230 -6.78 -1.95 9.56
C CYS A 230 -7.55 -2.00 8.22
N MET A 231 -8.85 -2.29 8.26
CA MET A 231 -9.74 -2.25 7.08
C MET A 231 -11.21 -2.15 7.47
N PRO A 232 -12.10 -1.63 6.61
CA PRO A 232 -13.54 -1.57 6.89
C PRO A 232 -14.22 -2.94 6.82
N ASP A 233 -15.20 -3.17 7.69
CA ASP A 233 -16.19 -4.22 7.53
C ASP A 233 -17.35 -3.77 6.61
N ARG A 234 -18.35 -4.64 6.41
CA ARG A 234 -19.52 -4.33 5.58
C ARG A 234 -20.39 -3.20 6.13
N SER A 235 -20.32 -2.94 7.44
CA SER A 235 -21.05 -1.83 8.06
C SER A 235 -20.30 -0.51 7.94
N GLY A 236 -19.06 -0.51 7.43
CA GLY A 236 -18.23 0.68 7.39
C GLY A 236 -17.50 0.97 8.70
N ALA A 237 -17.56 0.07 9.69
CA ALA A 237 -16.75 0.16 10.90
C ALA A 237 -15.34 -0.40 10.63
N THR A 238 -14.33 0.10 11.33
CA THR A 238 -12.95 -0.42 11.17
C THR A 238 -12.77 -1.74 11.92
N LEU A 239 -12.09 -2.68 11.28
CA LEU A 239 -11.49 -3.88 11.88
C LEU A 239 -9.98 -3.69 11.96
N ILE A 240 -9.37 -4.18 13.04
CA ILE A 240 -7.93 -4.45 13.10
C ILE A 240 -7.75 -5.94 12.79
N VAL A 241 -6.94 -6.25 11.78
CA VAL A 241 -6.84 -7.59 11.20
C VAL A 241 -5.40 -8.06 11.23
N ALA A 242 -5.20 -9.30 11.66
CA ALA A 242 -3.95 -10.03 11.59
C ALA A 242 -4.17 -11.34 10.83
N VAL A 243 -3.27 -11.63 9.88
CA VAL A 243 -3.27 -12.87 9.11
C VAL A 243 -1.91 -13.53 9.26
N VAL A 244 -1.91 -14.80 9.66
CA VAL A 244 -0.70 -15.62 9.65
C VAL A 244 -0.59 -16.26 8.28
N VAL A 245 0.54 -16.02 7.62
CA VAL A 245 0.78 -16.43 6.24
C VAL A 245 2.02 -17.31 6.18
N ARG A 246 1.95 -18.37 5.38
CA ARG A 246 3.08 -19.24 5.02
C ARG A 246 3.13 -19.38 3.50
N ASN A 247 4.26 -19.04 2.89
CA ASN A 247 4.42 -19.13 1.42
C ASN A 247 3.26 -18.46 0.64
N ASP A 248 2.83 -17.26 1.05
CA ASP A 248 1.67 -16.52 0.52
C ASP A 248 0.28 -17.15 0.77
N GLU A 249 0.18 -18.26 1.52
CA GLU A 249 -1.11 -18.88 1.90
C GLU A 249 -1.52 -18.50 3.34
N PRO A 250 -2.78 -18.06 3.57
CA PRO A 250 -3.28 -17.75 4.90
C PRO A 250 -3.55 -19.03 5.71
N LEU A 251 -2.98 -19.12 6.90
CA LEU A 251 -3.16 -20.23 7.83
C LEU A 251 -4.14 -19.90 8.97
N ALA A 252 -4.13 -18.64 9.40
CA ALA A 252 -5.01 -18.17 10.46
C ALA A 252 -5.34 -16.70 10.26
N LEU A 253 -6.48 -16.29 10.79
CA LEU A 253 -7.01 -14.94 10.77
C LEU A 253 -7.47 -14.59 12.19
N LEU A 254 -7.04 -13.44 12.69
CA LEU A 254 -7.61 -12.80 13.86
C LEU A 254 -8.08 -11.41 13.44
N HIS A 255 -9.28 -11.01 13.83
CA HIS A 255 -9.66 -9.61 13.74
C HIS A 255 -10.41 -9.16 14.99
N VAL A 256 -10.29 -7.86 15.26
CA VAL A 256 -11.00 -7.17 16.33
C VAL A 256 -11.79 -6.02 15.72
N LYS A 257 -13.00 -5.78 16.22
CA LYS A 257 -13.81 -4.60 15.93
C LYS A 257 -13.70 -3.62 17.10
N PRO A 258 -12.81 -2.60 17.02
CA PRO A 258 -12.50 -1.75 18.17
C PRO A 258 -13.71 -0.97 18.70
N SER A 259 -14.71 -0.68 17.86
CA SER A 259 -15.94 -0.02 18.28
C SER A 259 -16.74 -0.81 19.32
N LEU A 260 -16.50 -2.11 19.46
CA LEU A 260 -17.17 -2.99 20.43
C LEU A 260 -16.34 -3.19 21.71
N MET A 261 -15.13 -2.60 21.83
CA MET A 261 -14.24 -2.85 22.97
C MET A 261 -14.70 -2.21 24.29
N ASN A 262 -15.54 -1.18 24.23
CA ASN A 262 -16.09 -0.50 25.41
C ASN A 262 -17.51 -1.01 25.77
N GLY A 263 -17.98 -2.07 25.10
CA GLY A 263 -19.27 -2.70 25.37
C GLY A 263 -19.24 -3.60 26.61
N ILE A 264 -20.41 -3.80 27.22
CA ILE A 264 -20.58 -4.53 28.50
C ILE A 264 -20.38 -6.06 28.33
N ASP A 265 -20.66 -6.63 27.15
CA ASP A 265 -20.64 -8.09 26.93
C ASP A 265 -20.35 -8.47 25.46
N GLU A 266 -19.72 -7.56 24.71
CA GLU A 266 -19.56 -7.74 23.27
C GLU A 266 -18.30 -8.52 22.94
N GLN A 267 -18.48 -9.74 22.40
CA GLN A 267 -17.42 -10.46 21.68
C GLN A 267 -16.91 -9.56 20.54
N ASN A 268 -15.79 -8.89 20.80
CA ASN A 268 -15.20 -7.89 19.91
C ASN A 268 -14.14 -8.47 18.98
N ALA A 269 -13.77 -9.74 19.16
CA ALA A 269 -12.78 -10.44 18.37
C ALA A 269 -13.33 -11.73 17.77
N PHE A 270 -12.83 -12.07 16.59
CA PHE A 270 -13.05 -13.36 15.96
C PHE A 270 -11.73 -13.90 15.43
N MET A 271 -11.51 -15.19 15.69
CA MET A 271 -10.34 -15.93 15.26
C MET A 271 -10.76 -17.14 14.46
N HIS A 272 -10.08 -17.37 13.34
CA HIS A 272 -10.16 -18.57 12.53
C HIS A 272 -8.76 -19.18 12.41
N ALA A 273 -8.60 -20.42 12.83
CA ALA A 273 -7.33 -21.16 12.72
C ALA A 273 -7.60 -22.66 12.59
N ARG A 274 -7.03 -23.33 11.57
CA ARG A 274 -7.38 -24.72 11.21
C ARG A 274 -8.90 -24.84 11.01
N ASP A 275 -9.55 -25.64 11.84
CA ASP A 275 -10.99 -25.89 11.86
C ASP A 275 -11.70 -25.22 13.06
N VAL A 276 -11.02 -24.31 13.75
CA VAL A 276 -11.57 -23.59 14.91
C VAL A 276 -12.00 -22.20 14.51
N ASP A 277 -13.29 -21.91 14.72
CA ASP A 277 -13.86 -20.57 14.70
C ASP A 277 -14.20 -20.18 16.15
N GLU A 278 -13.60 -19.12 16.67
CA GLU A 278 -13.82 -18.65 18.04
C GLU A 278 -14.17 -17.16 18.05
N ARG A 279 -15.17 -16.78 18.85
CA ARG A 279 -15.47 -15.39 19.19
C ARG A 279 -15.25 -15.17 20.67
N PHE A 280 -14.60 -14.07 21.01
CA PHE A 280 -14.25 -13.74 22.40
C PHE A 280 -14.06 -12.23 22.57
N ASN A 281 -13.97 -11.79 23.82
CA ASN A 281 -13.51 -10.45 24.17
C ASN A 281 -11.98 -10.45 24.26
N ILE A 282 -11.29 -9.72 23.37
CA ILE A 282 -9.82 -9.71 23.34
C ILE A 282 -9.21 -9.12 24.61
N THR A 283 -9.86 -8.13 25.21
CA THR A 283 -9.39 -7.47 26.43
C THR A 283 -9.40 -8.45 27.59
N GLU A 284 -10.50 -9.19 27.77
CA GLU A 284 -10.60 -10.21 28.84
C GLU A 284 -9.63 -11.36 28.62
N LYS A 285 -9.47 -11.82 27.37
CA LYS A 285 -8.64 -12.99 27.05
C LYS A 285 -7.14 -12.69 27.10
N THR A 286 -6.72 -11.47 26.78
CA THR A 286 -5.30 -11.13 26.56
C THR A 286 -4.79 -9.94 27.36
N GLY A 287 -5.68 -9.16 27.99
CA GLY A 287 -5.35 -7.88 28.61
C GLY A 287 -5.06 -6.75 27.61
N TRP A 288 -5.16 -7.00 26.31
CA TRP A 288 -4.87 -5.98 25.31
C TRP A 288 -5.99 -4.96 25.19
N THR A 289 -5.60 -3.69 25.13
CA THR A 289 -6.49 -2.57 24.89
C THR A 289 -5.94 -1.67 23.78
N LEU A 290 -6.84 -0.96 23.11
CA LEU A 290 -6.44 0.08 22.18
C LEU A 290 -5.92 1.29 22.97
N GLN A 291 -4.67 1.67 22.73
CA GLN A 291 -4.05 2.84 23.36
C GLN A 291 -4.09 4.05 22.42
N PRO A 292 -4.51 5.23 22.91
CA PRO A 292 -4.35 6.48 22.16
C PRO A 292 -2.88 6.73 21.82
N ASP A 293 -2.62 7.36 20.68
CA ASP A 293 -1.29 7.81 20.26
C ASP A 293 -0.17 6.74 20.27
N ASN A 294 -0.53 5.47 20.05
CA ASN A 294 0.42 4.36 20.04
C ASN A 294 0.80 3.93 18.60
N PRO A 295 1.94 4.39 18.05
CA PRO A 295 2.38 3.99 16.71
C PRO A 295 2.74 2.50 16.60
N SER A 296 3.08 1.85 17.71
CA SER A 296 3.42 0.42 17.73
C SER A 296 2.19 -0.49 17.83
N GLY A 297 0.96 0.06 17.88
CA GLY A 297 -0.24 -0.72 18.18
C GLY A 297 -0.48 -1.91 17.25
N LEU A 298 -0.17 -1.81 15.95
CA LEU A 298 -0.32 -2.94 15.01
C LEU A 298 0.73 -4.03 15.25
N ARG A 299 1.97 -3.65 15.62
CA ARG A 299 3.01 -4.61 16.01
C ARG A 299 2.64 -5.30 17.33
N ASN A 300 2.15 -4.55 18.31
CA ASN A 300 1.65 -5.11 19.56
C ASN A 300 0.52 -6.12 19.29
N PHE A 301 -0.41 -5.77 18.39
CA PHE A 301 -1.48 -6.67 17.97
C PHE A 301 -0.97 -7.94 17.28
N ALA A 302 0.12 -7.84 16.50
CA ALA A 302 0.77 -9.02 15.92
C ALA A 302 1.35 -9.95 17.00
N GLU A 303 2.00 -9.43 18.04
CA GLU A 303 2.52 -10.23 19.16
C GLU A 303 1.42 -10.91 19.99
N ILE A 304 0.26 -10.27 20.11
CA ILE A 304 -0.92 -10.88 20.74
C ILE A 304 -1.47 -12.01 19.87
N THR A 305 -1.57 -11.77 18.57
CA THR A 305 -1.98 -12.79 17.58
C THR A 305 -1.06 -14.01 17.67
N LYS A 306 0.25 -13.77 17.74
CA LYS A 306 1.29 -14.79 17.92
C LYS A 306 1.06 -15.63 19.18
N THR A 307 0.78 -14.96 20.30
CA THR A 307 0.55 -15.61 21.60
C THR A 307 -0.71 -16.47 21.55
N LEU A 308 -1.82 -15.94 21.04
CA LEU A 308 -3.09 -16.66 20.91
C LEU A 308 -2.96 -17.89 20.01
N LEU A 309 -2.31 -17.76 18.86
CA LEU A 309 -2.21 -18.85 17.89
C LEU A 309 -1.20 -19.94 18.29
N SER A 310 -0.29 -19.65 19.23
CA SER A 310 0.64 -20.67 19.74
C SER A 310 -0.03 -21.79 20.50
N GLN A 311 -1.21 -21.54 21.06
CA GLN A 311 -2.02 -22.50 21.78
C GLN A 311 -2.66 -23.56 20.84
N TYR A 312 -2.67 -23.31 19.53
CA TYR A 312 -3.31 -24.17 18.53
C TYR A 312 -2.33 -25.09 17.79
N GLU A 313 -1.09 -25.22 18.28
CA GLU A 313 -0.01 -26.01 17.65
C GLU A 313 0.24 -25.68 16.16
N MET A 314 -0.25 -24.54 15.70
CA MET A 314 -0.14 -24.06 14.31
C MET A 314 1.29 -23.71 13.91
N LEU A 315 2.17 -23.63 14.90
CA LEU A 315 3.49 -23.01 14.80
C LEU A 315 4.63 -24.04 14.78
N THR A 316 4.35 -25.29 15.15
CA THR A 316 5.36 -26.35 15.36
C THR A 316 5.59 -27.21 14.11
N SER A 317 4.92 -26.91 12.99
CA SER A 317 5.08 -27.61 11.70
C SER A 317 5.65 -26.71 10.63
#